data_AF-A0A7R9YN17-F1
#
_entry.id   AF-A0A7R9YN17-F1
#
_cell.length_a   1.000
_cell.length_b   1.000
_cell.length_c   1.000
_cell.angle_alpha   90.00
_cell.angle_beta   90.00
_cell.angle_gamma   90.00
#
_symmetry.space_group_name_H-M   'P 1'
#
loop_
_entity.id
_entity.type
_entity.pdbx_description
1 polymer ?
#
loop_
_entity_poly.entity_id
_entity_poly.type
_entity_poly.pdbx_seq_one_letter_code
_entity_poly.pdbx_strand_id
1 'polypeptide(L)'
;LAAVLTAFLAPMVISLVNLATYLIPPSAIETRFNLCGSTLIAAVMFHVSLKQQTPQASVLTLADRVLFNVYLVIFGSFAVSTLLLSLYFAKRTKTAAAAYLLLRPVGPGAS
;
A
#
# COMPACT_ATOMS: atom_id res chain seq x y z
N LEU A 1 -18.24 20.00 5.09
CA LEU A 1 -17.02 19.66 5.88
C LEU A 1 -16.87 18.14 6.06
N ALA A 2 -17.88 17.44 6.57
CA ALA A 2 -17.83 15.98 6.78
C ALA A 2 -17.47 15.18 5.51
N ALA A 3 -18.12 15.45 4.37
CA ALA A 3 -17.86 14.76 3.10
C ALA A 3 -16.42 14.95 2.57
N VAL A 4 -15.84 16.14 2.80
CA VAL A 4 -14.45 16.44 2.44
C VAL A 4 -13.49 15.72 3.38
N LEU A 5 -13.80 15.70 4.68
CA LEU A 5 -13.00 14.96 5.66
C LEU A 5 -12.97 13.47 5.33
N THR A 6 -14.12 12.86 5.01
CA THR A 6 -14.21 11.45 4.59
C THR A 6 -13.49 11.19 3.27
N ALA A 7 -13.51 12.15 2.34
CA ALA A 7 -12.81 12.07 1.05
C ALA A 7 -11.29 11.91 1.20
N PHE A 8 -10.69 12.51 2.24
CA PHE A 8 -9.24 12.43 2.50
C PHE A 8 -8.85 11.42 3.59
N LEU A 9 -9.73 11.19 4.57
CA LEU A 9 -9.46 10.31 5.70
C LEU A 9 -9.38 8.84 5.28
N ALA A 10 -10.32 8.37 4.47
CA ALA A 10 -10.32 6.97 4.03
C ALA A 10 -9.08 6.60 3.21
N PRO A 11 -8.62 7.39 2.21
CA PRO A 11 -7.35 7.15 1.51
C PRO A 11 -6.13 7.13 2.44
N MET A 12 -6.11 8.00 3.47
CA MET A 12 -5.03 7.98 4.47
C MET A 12 -5.02 6.70 5.29
N VAL A 13 -6.18 6.23 5.76
CA VAL A 13 -6.28 4.97 6.50
C VAL A 13 -5.88 3.79 5.62
N ILE A 14 -6.34 3.72 4.37
CA ILE A 14 -5.96 2.67 3.43
C ILE A 14 -4.44 2.66 3.20
N SER A 15 -3.84 3.84 3.03
CA SER A 15 -2.38 3.98 2.86
C SER A 15 -1.63 3.50 4.11
N LEU A 16 -2.11 3.85 5.30
CA LEU A 16 -1.51 3.45 6.57
C LEU A 16 -1.58 1.93 6.78
N VAL A 17 -2.72 1.31 6.45
CA VAL A 17 -2.87 -0.15 6.47
C VAL A 17 -1.94 -0.81 5.45
N ASN A 18 -1.81 -0.25 4.24
CA ASN A 18 -0.89 -0.79 3.24
C ASN A 18 0.59 -0.65 3.64
N LEU A 19 0.94 0.37 4.42
CA LEU A 19 2.28 0.49 5.01
C LEU A 19 2.57 -0.61 6.05
N ALA A 20 1.52 -1.18 6.68
CA ALA A 20 1.69 -2.31 7.59
C ALA A 20 2.29 -3.55 6.90
N THR A 21 2.19 -3.66 5.57
CA THR A 21 2.86 -4.70 4.77
C THR A 21 4.37 -4.73 5.01
N TYR A 22 5.00 -3.58 5.27
CA TYR A 22 6.44 -3.50 5.55
C TYR A 22 6.83 -4.04 6.93
N LEU A 23 5.88 -4.11 7.88
CA LEU A 23 6.12 -4.75 9.19
C LEU A 23 6.08 -6.27 9.10
N ILE A 24 5.39 -6.84 8.11
CA ILE A 24 5.23 -8.29 7.94
C ILE A 24 6.54 -8.90 7.42
N PRO A 25 7.07 -9.97 8.02
CA PRO A 25 8.31 -10.60 7.57
C PRO A 25 8.18 -11.19 6.15
N PRO A 26 9.28 -11.28 5.37
CA PRO A 26 9.25 -11.80 4.00
C PRO A 26 8.89 -13.30 3.93
N SER A 27 9.00 -14.04 5.03
CA SER A 27 8.55 -15.44 5.12
C SER A 27 7.02 -15.59 5.03
N ALA A 28 6.26 -14.58 5.46
CA ALA A 28 4.80 -14.57 5.42
C ALA A 28 4.31 -13.90 4.13
N ILE A 29 4.77 -14.40 2.97
CA ILE A 29 4.52 -13.76 1.67
C ILE A 29 3.03 -13.70 1.34
N GLU A 30 2.28 -14.76 1.65
CA GLU A 30 0.84 -14.83 1.40
C GLU A 30 0.09 -13.73 2.15
N THR A 31 0.45 -13.48 3.41
CA THR A 31 -0.12 -12.40 4.22
C THR A 31 0.20 -11.02 3.63
N ARG A 32 1.41 -10.81 3.09
CA ARG A 32 1.79 -9.55 2.43
C ARG A 32 0.95 -9.30 1.18
N PHE A 33 0.81 -10.32 0.32
CA PHE A 33 0.00 -10.21 -0.90
C PHE A 33 -1.48 -10.05 -0.59
N ASN A 34 -2.02 -10.76 0.40
CA ASN A 34 -3.42 -10.60 0.84
C ASN A 34 -3.70 -9.19 1.38
N LEU A 35 -2.77 -8.61 2.16
CA LEU A 35 -2.91 -7.25 2.67
C LEU A 35 -2.85 -6.20 1.55
N CYS A 36 -1.88 -6.32 0.64
CA CYS A 36 -1.80 -5.45 -0.54
C CYS A 36 -3.04 -5.58 -1.45
N GLY A 37 -3.53 -6.80 -1.68
CA GLY A 37 -4.72 -7.05 -2.50
C GLY A 37 -5.99 -6.46 -1.86
N SER A 38 -6.17 -6.66 -0.56
CA SER A 38 -7.32 -6.14 0.18
C SER A 38 -7.33 -4.62 0.22
N THR A 39 -6.17 -4.00 0.45
CA THR A 39 -6.04 -2.52 0.44
C THR A 39 -6.23 -1.93 -0.94
N LEU A 40 -5.81 -2.63 -2.01
CA LEU A 40 -6.11 -2.24 -3.40
C LEU A 40 -7.61 -2.27 -3.68
N ILE A 41 -8.30 -3.34 -3.31
CA ILE A 41 -9.76 -3.47 -3.48
C ILE A 41 -10.47 -2.36 -2.70
N ALA A 42 -10.05 -2.08 -1.47
CA ALA A 42 -10.59 -0.99 -0.66
C ALA A 42 -10.39 0.38 -1.34
N ALA A 43 -9.22 0.64 -1.91
CA ALA A 43 -8.94 1.87 -2.66
C ALA A 43 -9.85 2.02 -3.89
N VAL A 44 -10.02 0.96 -4.68
CA VAL A 44 -10.91 0.94 -5.86
C VAL A 44 -12.37 1.18 -5.47
N MET A 45 -12.87 0.46 -4.46
CA MET A 45 -14.24 0.63 -3.99
C MET A 45 -14.49 2.04 -3.48
N PHE A 46 -13.52 2.61 -2.76
CA PHE A 46 -13.58 4.00 -2.32
C PHE A 46 -13.57 4.98 -3.49
N HIS A 47 -12.74 4.75 -4.53
CA HIS A 47 -12.72 5.61 -5.72
C HIS A 47 -14.07 5.65 -6.42
N VAL A 48 -14.70 4.47 -6.60
CA VAL A 48 -16.02 4.34 -7.21
C VAL A 48 -17.07 5.09 -6.39
N SER A 49 -17.07 4.90 -5.08
CA SER A 49 -18.00 5.60 -4.18
C SER A 49 -17.81 7.12 -4.24
N LEU A 50 -16.55 7.58 -4.28
CA LEU A 50 -16.22 9.00 -4.36
C LEU A 50 -16.72 9.61 -5.68
N LYS A 51 -16.56 8.90 -6.80
CA LYS A 51 -17.08 9.30 -8.13
C LYS A 51 -18.60 9.35 -8.19
N GLN A 52 -19.31 8.50 -7.44
CA GLN A 52 -20.78 8.54 -7.35
C GLN A 52 -21.27 9.76 -6.57
N GLN A 53 -20.50 10.23 -5.59
CA GLN A 53 -20.85 11.36 -4.73
C GLN A 53 -20.41 12.72 -5.30
N THR A 54 -19.53 12.74 -6.31
CA THR A 54 -19.08 13.97 -6.97
C THR A 54 -19.74 14.12 -8.34
N PRO A 55 -20.27 15.31 -8.69
CA PRO A 55 -20.71 15.60 -10.05
C PRO A 55 -19.58 15.31 -11.04
N GLN A 56 -19.92 14.80 -12.24
CA GLN A 56 -18.95 14.56 -13.29
C GLN A 56 -18.26 15.87 -13.69
N ALA A 57 -17.09 16.13 -13.12
CA ALA A 57 -16.22 17.21 -13.52
C ALA A 57 -15.35 16.73 -14.69
N SER A 58 -15.25 17.53 -15.76
CA SER A 58 -14.33 17.26 -16.87
C SER A 58 -12.86 17.51 -16.50
N VAL A 59 -12.58 17.90 -15.26
CA VAL A 59 -11.25 18.20 -14.71
C VAL A 59 -10.88 17.22 -13.60
N LEU A 60 -9.58 16.93 -13.49
CA LEU A 60 -9.04 16.04 -12.45
C LEU A 60 -9.18 16.71 -11.07
N THR A 61 -9.97 16.12 -10.18
CA THR A 61 -10.18 16.69 -8.84
C THR A 61 -8.95 16.51 -7.95
N LEU A 62 -8.81 17.33 -6.91
CA LEU A 62 -7.73 17.18 -5.93
C LEU A 62 -7.80 15.81 -5.24
N ALA A 63 -9.03 15.31 -4.95
CA ALA A 63 -9.25 13.98 -4.39
C ALA A 63 -8.76 12.86 -5.33
N ASP A 64 -8.99 12.98 -6.64
CA ASP A 64 -8.47 12.01 -7.63
C ASP A 64 -6.93 11.97 -7.63
N ARG A 65 -6.26 13.12 -7.50
CA ARG A 65 -4.79 13.19 -7.40
C ARG A 65 -4.26 12.52 -6.13
N VAL A 66 -4.96 12.67 -5.00
CA VAL A 66 -4.59 11.99 -3.75
C VAL A 66 -4.76 10.48 -3.89
N LEU A 67 -5.89 10.02 -4.45
CA LEU A 67 -6.10 8.59 -4.71
C LEU A 67 -5.04 8.00 -5.64
N PHE A 68 -4.63 8.74 -6.67
CA PHE A 68 -3.55 8.32 -7.56
C PHE A 68 -2.25 8.06 -6.78
N ASN A 69 -1.89 8.93 -5.83
CA ASN A 69 -0.75 8.69 -4.96
C ASN A 69 -0.93 7.44 -4.09
N VAL A 70 -2.13 7.18 -3.56
CA VAL A 70 -2.42 5.95 -2.81
C VAL A 70 -2.22 4.70 -3.67
N TYR A 71 -2.66 4.72 -4.93
CA TYR A 71 -2.40 3.63 -5.87
C TYR A 71 -0.91 3.41 -6.10
N LEU A 72 -0.12 4.48 -6.29
CA LEU A 72 1.33 4.36 -6.44
C LEU A 72 1.98 3.72 -5.21
N VAL A 73 1.53 4.06 -4.00
CA VAL A 73 2.04 3.47 -2.75
C VAL A 73 1.67 1.98 -2.66
N ILE A 74 0.44 1.60 -3.02
CA ILE A 74 0.00 0.20 -3.02
C ILE A 74 0.77 -0.62 -4.07
N PHE A 75 0.94 -0.09 -5.28
CA PHE A 75 1.75 -0.74 -6.32
C PHE A 75 3.21 -0.84 -5.93
N GLY A 76 3.77 0.17 -5.26
CA GLY A 76 5.10 0.12 -4.65
C GLY A 76 5.22 -1.03 -3.65
N SER A 77 4.24 -1.19 -2.75
CA SER A 77 4.21 -2.30 -1.79
C SER A 77 4.10 -3.68 -2.46
N PHE A 78 3.37 -3.78 -3.57
CA PHE A 78 3.34 -4.98 -4.41
C PHE A 78 4.70 -5.27 -5.03
N ALA A 79 5.33 -4.27 -5.67
CA ALA A 79 6.63 -4.42 -6.32
C ALA A 79 7.71 -4.85 -5.31
N VAL A 80 7.74 -4.22 -4.13
CA VAL A 80 8.65 -4.58 -3.05
C VAL A 80 8.38 -6.00 -2.54
N SER A 81 7.12 -6.38 -2.36
CA SER A 81 6.78 -7.73 -1.90
C SER A 81 7.19 -8.80 -2.92
N THR A 82 7.01 -8.53 -4.21
CA THR A 82 7.49 -9.39 -5.30
C THR A 82 9.02 -9.45 -5.37
N LEU A 83 9.72 -8.34 -5.17
CA LEU A 83 11.19 -8.31 -5.11
C LEU A 83 11.73 -9.09 -3.90
N LEU A 84 11.09 -8.98 -2.74
CA LEU A 84 11.46 -9.78 -1.57
C LEU A 84 11.21 -11.27 -1.81
N LEU A 85 10.12 -11.62 -2.49
CA LEU A 85 9.85 -13.01 -2.90
C LEU A 85 10.93 -13.54 -3.83
N SER A 86 11.32 -12.78 -4.85
CA SER A 86 12.36 -13.20 -5.81
C SER A 86 13.72 -13.36 -5.13
N LEU A 87 14.09 -12.46 -4.22
CA LEU A 87 15.32 -12.57 -3.42
C LEU A 87 15.30 -13.76 -2.46
N TYR A 88 14.13 -14.07 -1.88
CA TYR A 88 13.94 -15.23 -1.02
C TYR A 88 14.13 -16.54 -1.81
N PHE A 89 13.50 -16.66 -2.98
CA PHE A 89 13.68 -17.82 -3.86
C PHE A 89 15.10 -17.96 -4.41
N ALA A 90 15.81 -16.85 -4.65
CA ALA A 90 17.21 -16.85 -5.09
C ALA A 90 18.20 -17.31 -3.99
N LYS A 91 17.73 -17.76 -2.81
CA LYS A 91 18.53 -18.13 -1.63
C LYS A 91 19.51 -17.05 -1.16
N ARG A 92 19.36 -15.80 -1.62
CA ARG A 92 20.15 -14.63 -1.15
C ARG A 92 19.52 -14.04 0.10
N THR A 93 19.36 -14.88 1.12
CA THR A 93 18.69 -14.53 2.39
C THR A 93 19.30 -13.32 3.08
N LYS A 94 20.63 -13.13 2.98
CA LYS A 94 21.33 -11.95 3.51
C LYS A 94 20.92 -10.64 2.82
N THR A 95 20.74 -10.65 1.50
CA THR A 95 20.33 -9.47 0.73
C THR A 95 18.85 -9.16 0.93
N ALA A 96 18.00 -10.19 1.03
CA ALA A 96 16.59 -10.04 1.37
C ALA A 96 16.39 -9.46 2.79
N ALA A 97 17.19 -9.92 3.76
CA ALA A 97 17.19 -9.37 5.12
C ALA A 97 17.67 -7.92 5.16
N ALA A 98 18.73 -7.57 4.43
CA ALA A 98 19.22 -6.20 4.34
C ALA A 98 18.20 -5.25 3.69
N ALA A 99 17.57 -5.66 2.58
CA ALA A 99 16.51 -4.89 1.93
C ALA A 99 15.29 -4.70 2.86
N TYR A 100 14.91 -5.76 3.59
CA TYR A 100 13.85 -5.68 4.58
C TYR A 100 14.18 -4.74 5.74
N LEU A 101 15.41 -4.73 6.24
CA LEU A 101 15.85 -3.81 7.29
C LEU A 101 15.88 -2.35 6.83
N LEU A 102 16.26 -2.09 5.58
CA LEU A 102 16.23 -0.73 5.02
C LEU A 102 14.81 -0.17 4.86
N LEU A 103 13.83 -1.05 4.60
CA LEU A 103 12.43 -0.67 4.39
C LEU A 103 11.62 -0.56 5.70
N ARG A 104 12.22 -0.93 6.84
CA ARG A 104 11.52 -1.00 8.13
C ARG A 104 11.94 0.17 9.03
N PRO A 105 11.01 1.07 9.42
CA PRO A 105 11.37 2.25 10.21
C PRO A 105 11.70 1.94 11.68
N VAL A 106 11.14 0.86 12.27
CA VAL A 106 11.43 0.44 13.66
C VAL A 106 11.33 -1.09 13.79
N GLY A 107 12.39 -1.75 14.24
CA GLY A 107 12.39 -3.18 14.60
C GLY A 107 13.80 -3.76 14.76
N PRO A 108 14.02 -4.77 15.65
CA PRO A 108 15.35 -5.25 15.97
C PRO A 108 16.01 -5.83 14.73
N GLY A 109 17.27 -5.43 14.51
CA GLY A 109 18.12 -5.99 13.49
C GLY A 109 18.15 -7.52 13.64
N ALA A 110 18.05 -8.21 12.51
CA ALA A 110 18.16 -9.66 12.45
C ALA A 110 19.41 -10.12 13.23
N SER A 111 19.19 -10.66 14.41
CA SER A 111 20.14 -11.40 15.24
C SER A 111 19.92 -12.88 15.04
#